data_AF-A0A6Y5XQN1-F1
#
_entry.id   AF-A0A6Y5XQN1-F1
#
_cell.length_a   1.000
_cell.length_b   1.000
_cell.length_c   1.000
_cell.angle_alpha   90.00
_cell.angle_beta   90.00
_cell.angle_gamma   90.00
#
_symmetry.space_group_name_H-M   'P 1'
#
loop_
_entity.id
_entity.type
_entity.pdbx_description
1 polymer ?
#
loop_
_entity_poly.entity_id
_entity_poly.type
_entity_poly.pdbx_seq_one_letter_code
_entity_poly.pdbx_strand_id
1 'polypeptide(L)'
;MSLAQPKSGELLEILGPSLTQGENLLSEFEIHAVIRDARNVPEYYQGLSIEGLAKLVLGEVEEGCALCEKSLAIAPDDSVSFCNYTIALRNKGYHVKQYEIIKRAINSRNPRILSEVAINAAYWVDLDLLKKVMPMLNAMEVAKADDLLKCNESLDYLIDHENHSHDLKAIGQLMMTIAEKYRLRLAGAHAFYVMNELNTFFVEIKTDDPALLSKVNNDLANELIAAGLENSECVGCFQAGDF
;
A
#
# COMPACT_ATOMS: atom_id res chain seq x y z
N MET A 1 -0.30 5.59 -38.48
CA MET A 1 0.41 4.40 -37.98
C MET A 1 0.03 4.26 -36.51
N SER A 2 -0.74 3.22 -36.17
CA SER A 2 -0.99 2.87 -34.77
C SER A 2 0.34 2.44 -34.17
N LEU A 3 0.78 3.08 -33.08
CA LEU A 3 1.89 2.55 -32.28
C LEU A 3 1.44 1.17 -31.82
N ALA A 4 2.14 0.12 -32.26
CA ALA A 4 1.92 -1.23 -31.71
C ALA A 4 2.02 -1.10 -30.19
N GLN A 5 0.97 -1.50 -29.47
CA GLN A 5 1.02 -1.48 -28.01
C GLN A 5 2.24 -2.29 -27.57
N PRO A 6 3.07 -1.77 -26.66
CA PRO A 6 4.21 -2.52 -26.19
C PRO A 6 3.70 -3.81 -25.55
N LYS A 7 4.34 -4.94 -25.88
CA LYS A 7 3.98 -6.28 -25.39
C LYS A 7 3.84 -6.33 -23.85
N SER A 8 4.52 -5.44 -23.13
CA SER A 8 4.39 -5.28 -21.68
C SER A 8 3.00 -4.81 -21.24
N GLY A 9 2.35 -3.92 -21.99
CA GLY A 9 0.99 -3.44 -21.70
C GLY A 9 -0.06 -4.55 -21.76
N GLU A 10 -0.03 -5.37 -22.82
CA GLU A 10 -0.95 -6.50 -22.99
C GLU A 10 -0.84 -7.53 -21.85
N LEU A 11 0.39 -7.83 -21.41
CA LEU A 11 0.62 -8.76 -20.30
C LEU A 11 0.12 -8.18 -18.96
N LEU A 12 0.26 -6.87 -18.74
CA LEU A 12 -0.29 -6.19 -17.58
C LEU A 12 -1.82 -6.15 -17.59
N GLU A 13 -2.45 -6.00 -18.76
CA GLU A 13 -3.90 -6.08 -18.89
C GLU A 13 -4.44 -7.47 -18.51
N ILE A 14 -3.72 -8.54 -18.85
CA ILE A 14 -4.06 -9.92 -18.45
C ILE A 14 -3.96 -10.09 -16.92
N LEU A 15 -2.89 -9.58 -16.29
CA LEU A 15 -2.68 -9.70 -14.85
C LEU A 15 -3.60 -8.77 -14.04
N GLY A 16 -4.02 -7.64 -14.60
CA GLY A 16 -4.71 -6.54 -13.93
C GLY A 16 -5.87 -6.95 -13.01
N PRO A 17 -6.83 -7.78 -13.47
CA PRO A 17 -7.92 -8.26 -12.64
C PRO A 17 -7.45 -9.02 -11.40
N SER A 18 -6.47 -9.93 -11.56
CA SER A 18 -5.91 -10.72 -10.46
C SER A 18 -5.16 -9.85 -9.44
N LEU A 19 -4.38 -8.88 -9.93
CA LEU A 19 -3.64 -7.94 -9.07
C LEU A 19 -4.58 -7.02 -8.29
N THR A 20 -5.66 -6.56 -8.93
CA THR A 20 -6.66 -5.66 -8.31
C THR A 20 -7.51 -6.39 -7.29
N GLN A 21 -7.90 -7.63 -7.59
CA GLN A 21 -8.69 -8.44 -6.65
C GLN A 21 -7.83 -9.15 -5.60
N GLY A 22 -6.51 -9.22 -5.76
CA GLY A 22 -5.63 -9.94 -4.83
C GLY A 22 -5.77 -11.46 -4.91
N GLU A 23 -6.48 -11.96 -5.91
CA GLU A 23 -6.83 -13.37 -6.12
C GLU A 23 -6.33 -13.83 -7.49
N ASN A 24 -5.98 -15.12 -7.63
CA ASN A 24 -5.60 -15.64 -8.94
C ASN A 24 -6.87 -15.94 -9.76
N LEU A 25 -7.13 -15.11 -10.76
CA LEU A 25 -8.27 -15.26 -11.68
C LEU A 25 -7.87 -15.92 -13.02
N LEU A 26 -6.61 -16.29 -13.16
CA LEU A 26 -6.05 -16.88 -14.37
C LEU A 26 -5.92 -18.39 -14.21
N SER A 27 -6.15 -19.12 -15.30
CA SER A 27 -5.79 -20.53 -15.35
C SER A 27 -4.28 -20.71 -15.26
N GLU A 28 -3.86 -21.92 -14.87
CA GLU A 28 -2.45 -22.30 -14.85
C GLU A 28 -1.78 -22.10 -16.21
N PHE A 29 -2.49 -22.36 -17.32
CA PHE A 29 -1.94 -22.13 -18.66
C PHE A 29 -1.71 -20.65 -18.97
N GLU A 30 -2.67 -19.79 -18.64
CA GLU A 30 -2.60 -18.34 -18.91
C GLU A 30 -1.46 -17.69 -18.14
N ILE A 31 -1.33 -17.96 -16.84
CA ILE A 31 -0.30 -17.34 -16.01
C ILE A 31 1.12 -17.79 -16.41
N HIS A 32 1.30 -19.05 -16.80
CA HIS A 32 2.59 -19.54 -17.32
C HIS A 32 2.90 -18.96 -18.71
N ALA A 33 1.89 -18.73 -19.55
CA ALA A 33 2.07 -18.03 -20.82
C ALA A 33 2.53 -16.58 -20.59
N VAL A 34 1.93 -15.87 -19.62
CA VAL A 34 2.37 -14.53 -19.22
C VAL A 34 3.83 -14.52 -18.77
N ILE A 35 4.22 -15.45 -17.89
CA ILE A 35 5.62 -15.58 -17.42
C ILE A 35 6.59 -15.81 -18.59
N ARG A 36 6.26 -16.73 -19.50
CA ARG A 36 7.08 -17.00 -20.68
C ARG A 36 7.20 -15.76 -21.57
N ASP A 37 6.11 -15.04 -21.77
CA ASP A 37 6.07 -13.91 -22.69
C ASP A 37 6.73 -12.66 -22.08
N ALA A 38 6.68 -12.50 -20.75
CA ALA A 38 7.40 -11.47 -19.99
C ALA A 38 8.91 -11.54 -20.21
N ARG A 39 9.48 -12.74 -20.25
CA ARG A 39 10.93 -12.96 -20.53
C ARG A 39 11.36 -12.50 -21.92
N ASN A 40 10.42 -12.29 -22.83
CA ASN A 40 10.66 -11.84 -24.19
C ASN A 40 10.30 -10.35 -24.39
N VAL A 41 9.96 -9.62 -23.32
CA VAL A 41 9.76 -8.16 -23.37
C VAL A 41 11.13 -7.50 -23.64
N PRO A 42 11.23 -6.59 -24.63
CA PRO A 42 12.51 -5.97 -25.01
C PRO A 42 13.18 -5.21 -23.85
N GLU A 43 12.39 -4.44 -23.10
CA GLU A 43 12.86 -3.75 -21.91
C GLU A 43 12.98 -4.74 -20.74
N TYR A 44 14.21 -5.20 -20.48
CA TYR A 44 14.50 -6.24 -19.48
C TYR A 44 13.86 -5.99 -18.10
N TYR A 45 13.90 -4.74 -17.61
CA TYR A 45 13.31 -4.41 -16.31
C TYR A 45 11.78 -4.58 -16.33
N GLN A 46 11.09 -4.29 -17.45
CA GLN A 46 9.65 -4.49 -17.57
C GLN A 46 9.32 -5.99 -17.58
N GLY A 47 10.13 -6.81 -18.26
CA GLY A 47 9.99 -8.26 -18.21
C GLY A 47 10.11 -8.82 -16.80
N LEU A 48 11.12 -8.38 -16.03
CA LEU A 48 11.28 -8.74 -14.62
C LEU A 48 10.08 -8.32 -13.77
N SER A 49 9.57 -7.10 -13.98
CA SER A 49 8.40 -6.56 -13.27
C SER A 49 7.16 -7.44 -13.50
N ILE A 50 6.86 -7.76 -14.76
CA ILE A 50 5.70 -8.57 -15.14
C ILE A 50 5.83 -10.01 -14.63
N GLU A 51 7.01 -10.62 -14.76
CA GLU A 51 7.26 -11.97 -14.24
C GLU A 51 7.10 -11.99 -12.71
N GLY A 52 7.62 -10.98 -12.01
CA GLY A 52 7.45 -10.81 -10.58
C GLY A 52 5.97 -10.69 -10.17
N LEU A 53 5.20 -9.85 -10.86
CA LEU A 53 3.77 -9.71 -10.63
C LEU A 53 3.00 -11.02 -10.88
N ALA A 54 3.33 -11.76 -11.94
CA ALA A 54 2.72 -13.06 -12.22
C ALA A 54 3.02 -14.10 -11.12
N LYS A 55 4.25 -14.10 -10.61
CA LYS A 55 4.66 -14.93 -9.46
C LYS A 55 3.92 -14.55 -8.17
N LEU A 56 3.71 -13.26 -7.93
CA LEU A 56 2.85 -12.81 -6.83
C LEU A 56 1.40 -13.31 -7.01
N VAL A 57 0.86 -13.29 -8.23
CA VAL A 57 -0.49 -13.84 -8.50
C VAL A 57 -0.55 -15.33 -8.14
N LEU A 58 0.46 -16.12 -8.52
CA LEU A 58 0.59 -17.55 -8.15
C LEU A 58 0.76 -17.80 -6.64
N GLY A 59 1.08 -16.78 -5.85
CA GLY A 59 1.40 -16.92 -4.43
C GLY A 59 2.87 -17.27 -4.15
N GLU A 60 3.72 -17.24 -5.17
CA GLU A 60 5.17 -17.40 -5.07
C GLU A 60 5.80 -16.07 -4.63
N VAL A 61 5.53 -15.68 -3.38
CA VAL A 61 5.67 -14.30 -2.92
C VAL A 61 7.12 -13.85 -2.88
N GLU A 62 8.01 -14.69 -2.34
CA GLU A 62 9.42 -14.37 -2.17
C GLU A 62 10.10 -14.17 -3.54
N GLU A 63 9.86 -15.08 -4.49
CA GLU A 63 10.39 -14.98 -5.85
C GLU A 63 9.79 -13.78 -6.59
N GLY A 64 8.48 -13.58 -6.49
CA GLY A 64 7.80 -12.44 -7.10
C GLY A 64 8.32 -11.10 -6.60
N CYS A 65 8.51 -10.95 -5.29
CA CYS A 65 9.13 -9.77 -4.69
C CYS A 65 10.56 -9.58 -5.19
N ALA A 66 11.38 -10.63 -5.20
CA ALA A 66 12.77 -10.54 -5.65
C ALA A 66 12.89 -10.03 -7.10
N LEU A 67 12.00 -10.48 -8.00
CA LEU A 67 11.95 -10.04 -9.38
C LEU A 67 11.49 -8.57 -9.52
N CYS A 68 10.42 -8.19 -8.83
CA CYS A 68 9.94 -6.79 -8.80
C CYS A 68 11.01 -5.84 -8.23
N GLU A 69 11.65 -6.21 -7.12
CA GLU A 69 12.72 -5.41 -6.52
C GLU A 69 13.95 -5.33 -7.43
N LYS A 70 14.30 -6.39 -8.16
CA LYS A 70 15.35 -6.37 -9.17
C LYS A 70 15.00 -5.45 -10.34
N SER A 71 13.73 -5.43 -10.78
CA SER A 71 13.24 -4.49 -11.79
C SER A 71 13.44 -3.04 -11.33
N LEU A 72 13.00 -2.71 -10.11
CA LEU A 72 13.14 -1.37 -9.53
C LEU A 72 14.60 -0.99 -9.26
N ALA A 73 15.50 -1.95 -9.02
CA ALA A 73 16.92 -1.67 -8.93
C ALA A 73 17.52 -1.20 -10.27
N ILE A 74 16.97 -1.65 -11.40
CA ILE A 74 17.41 -1.26 -12.76
C ILE A 74 16.75 0.06 -13.17
N ALA A 75 15.46 0.23 -12.87
CA ALA A 75 14.67 1.42 -13.21
C ALA A 75 13.92 1.95 -11.96
N PRO A 76 14.63 2.65 -11.05
CA PRO A 76 14.07 3.05 -9.74
C PRO A 76 12.96 4.11 -9.81
N ASP A 77 12.87 4.84 -10.91
CA ASP A 77 11.86 5.87 -11.14
C ASP A 77 10.76 5.40 -12.13
N ASP A 78 10.67 4.10 -12.44
CA ASP A 78 9.59 3.53 -13.26
C ASP A 78 8.31 3.38 -12.43
N SER A 79 7.43 4.40 -12.53
CA SER A 79 6.22 4.46 -11.72
C SER A 79 5.21 3.36 -12.03
N VAL A 80 5.22 2.79 -13.24
CA VAL A 80 4.31 1.69 -13.60
C VAL A 80 4.66 0.43 -12.82
N SER A 81 5.94 0.01 -12.85
CA SER A 81 6.41 -1.14 -12.10
C SER A 81 6.25 -0.95 -10.59
N PHE A 82 6.57 0.25 -10.10
CA PHE A 82 6.43 0.58 -8.68
C PHE A 82 4.97 0.47 -8.21
N CYS A 83 4.05 1.19 -8.85
CA CYS A 83 2.64 1.20 -8.45
C CYS A 83 2.01 -0.18 -8.57
N ASN A 84 2.28 -0.93 -9.65
CA ASN A 84 1.71 -2.27 -9.80
C ASN A 84 2.20 -3.22 -8.70
N TYR A 85 3.48 -3.13 -8.33
CA TYR A 85 4.04 -3.96 -7.27
C TYR A 85 3.44 -3.62 -5.89
N THR A 86 3.35 -2.33 -5.53
CA THR A 86 2.76 -1.92 -4.25
C THR A 86 1.28 -2.27 -4.16
N ILE A 87 0.52 -2.08 -5.24
CA ILE A 87 -0.90 -2.48 -5.33
C ILE A 87 -1.06 -3.99 -5.17
N ALA A 88 -0.22 -4.79 -5.83
CA ALA A 88 -0.25 -6.24 -5.74
C ALA A 88 -0.01 -6.72 -4.30
N LEU A 89 0.98 -6.15 -3.61
CA LEU A 89 1.26 -6.47 -2.21
C LEU A 89 0.08 -6.09 -1.32
N ARG A 90 -0.46 -4.88 -1.46
CA ARG A 90 -1.62 -4.39 -0.68
C ARG A 90 -2.82 -5.32 -0.82
N ASN A 91 -3.20 -5.65 -2.05
CA ASN A 91 -4.41 -6.42 -2.31
C ASN A 91 -4.28 -7.89 -1.92
N LYS A 92 -3.05 -8.42 -1.91
CA LYS A 92 -2.75 -9.75 -1.35
C LYS A 92 -2.54 -9.75 0.17
N GLY A 93 -2.63 -8.59 0.84
CA GLY A 93 -2.49 -8.48 2.29
C GLY A 93 -1.05 -8.56 2.81
N TYR A 94 -0.06 -8.17 1.99
CA TYR A 94 1.35 -8.02 2.39
C TYR A 94 1.66 -6.55 2.74
N HIS A 95 0.93 -6.02 3.73
CA HIS A 95 0.93 -4.59 4.09
C HIS A 95 2.26 -4.10 4.66
N VAL A 96 2.93 -4.91 5.49
CA VAL A 96 4.25 -4.55 6.06
C VAL A 96 5.29 -4.50 4.95
N LYS A 97 5.33 -5.53 4.09
CA LYS A 97 6.24 -5.55 2.94
C LYS A 97 5.98 -4.38 1.98
N GLN A 98 4.71 -4.06 1.71
CA GLN A 98 4.35 -2.89 0.90
C GLN A 98 4.92 -1.61 1.50
N TYR A 99 4.72 -1.39 2.80
CA TYR A 99 5.17 -0.19 3.50
C TYR A 99 6.71 -0.08 3.52
N GLU A 100 7.45 -1.19 3.64
CA GLU A 100 8.91 -1.20 3.50
C GLU A 100 9.38 -0.71 2.12
N ILE A 101 8.74 -1.19 1.04
CA ILE A 101 9.06 -0.79 -0.33
C ILE A 101 8.74 0.69 -0.54
N ILE A 102 7.61 1.17 -0.01
CA ILE A 102 7.21 2.57 -0.06
C ILE A 102 8.21 3.48 0.64
N LYS A 103 8.66 3.10 1.84
CA LYS A 103 9.68 3.87 2.58
C LYS A 103 11.01 3.99 1.85
N ARG A 104 11.38 2.99 1.04
CA ARG A 104 12.60 3.06 0.22
C ARG A 104 12.49 4.06 -0.93
N ALA A 105 11.27 4.39 -1.36
CA ALA A 105 11.00 5.26 -2.51
C ALA A 105 10.85 6.76 -2.17
N ILE A 106 11.05 7.15 -0.90
CA ILE A 106 10.85 8.52 -0.39
C ILE A 106 11.72 9.60 -1.05
N ASN A 107 12.76 9.21 -1.79
CA ASN A 107 13.65 10.12 -2.52
C ASN A 107 13.50 9.98 -4.04
N SER A 108 12.45 9.30 -4.54
CA SER A 108 12.21 9.14 -5.97
C SER A 108 12.09 10.51 -6.65
N ARG A 109 12.54 10.57 -7.91
CA ARG A 109 12.40 11.75 -8.75
C ARG A 109 11.11 11.74 -9.54
N ASN A 110 10.33 10.66 -9.44
CA ASN A 110 9.06 10.51 -10.13
C ASN A 110 7.90 10.99 -9.23
N PRO A 111 7.15 12.03 -9.63
CA PRO A 111 6.05 12.55 -8.81
C PRO A 111 4.96 11.52 -8.55
N ARG A 112 4.71 10.58 -9.48
CA ARG A 112 3.70 9.53 -9.28
C ARG A 112 4.11 8.54 -8.19
N ILE A 113 5.40 8.23 -8.08
CA ILE A 113 5.93 7.41 -6.98
C ILE A 113 5.81 8.16 -5.66
N LEU A 114 6.19 9.44 -5.62
CA LEU A 114 6.04 10.25 -4.41
C LEU A 114 4.58 10.43 -3.97
N SER A 115 3.64 10.53 -4.92
CA SER A 115 2.20 10.54 -4.60
C SER A 115 1.76 9.23 -3.94
N GLU A 116 2.21 8.08 -4.43
CA GLU A 116 1.93 6.78 -3.80
C GLU A 116 2.50 6.70 -2.38
N VAL A 117 3.70 7.25 -2.16
CA VAL A 117 4.31 7.37 -0.83
C VAL A 117 3.45 8.25 0.08
N ALA A 118 2.99 9.41 -0.40
CA ALA A 118 2.14 10.31 0.36
C ALA A 118 0.80 9.67 0.73
N ILE A 119 0.14 8.99 -0.21
CA ILE A 119 -1.12 8.29 0.01
C ILE A 119 -0.98 7.22 1.10
N ASN A 120 0.07 6.40 1.04
CA ASN A 120 0.27 5.36 2.06
C ASN A 120 0.72 5.94 3.41
N ALA A 121 1.49 7.03 3.40
CA ALA A 121 1.84 7.73 4.63
C ALA A 121 0.61 8.33 5.30
N ALA A 122 -0.31 8.95 4.54
CA ALA A 122 -1.60 9.41 5.05
C ALA A 122 -2.45 8.24 5.57
N TYR A 123 -2.53 7.15 4.80
CA TYR A 123 -3.29 5.96 5.18
C TYR A 123 -2.85 5.39 6.54
N TRP A 124 -1.53 5.31 6.76
CA TRP A 124 -0.94 4.77 8.00
C TRP A 124 -0.50 5.84 9.00
N VAL A 125 -1.06 7.05 8.90
CA VAL A 125 -0.84 8.18 9.81
C VAL A 125 0.64 8.48 10.10
N ASP A 126 1.49 8.33 9.10
CA ASP A 126 2.94 8.57 9.20
C ASP A 126 3.29 10.04 8.90
N LEU A 127 3.24 10.85 9.96
CA LEU A 127 3.55 12.28 9.89
C LEU A 127 4.96 12.55 9.35
N ASP A 128 5.97 11.75 9.73
CA ASP A 128 7.36 11.96 9.31
C ASP A 128 7.51 11.80 7.80
N LEU A 129 6.88 10.76 7.24
CA LEU A 129 6.89 10.54 5.80
C LEU A 129 6.13 11.66 5.07
N LEU A 130 4.95 12.06 5.54
CA LEU A 130 4.19 13.16 4.94
C LEU A 130 4.96 14.48 4.95
N LYS A 131 5.55 14.88 6.10
CA LYS A 131 6.39 16.08 6.22
C LYS A 131 7.57 16.05 5.25
N LYS A 132 8.07 14.86 4.92
CA LYS A 132 9.16 14.72 3.95
C LYS A 132 8.70 14.85 2.51
N VAL A 133 7.64 14.14 2.10
CA VAL A 133 7.28 14.01 0.67
C VAL A 133 6.34 15.11 0.17
N MET A 134 5.48 15.67 1.03
CA MET A 134 4.51 16.69 0.62
C MET A 134 5.19 17.97 0.11
N PRO A 135 6.26 18.50 0.74
CA PRO A 135 6.99 19.64 0.19
C PRO A 135 7.63 19.34 -1.18
N MET A 136 8.09 18.11 -1.41
CA MET A 136 8.68 17.69 -2.69
C MET A 136 7.61 17.70 -3.79
N LEU A 137 6.42 17.16 -3.51
CA LEU A 137 5.28 17.16 -4.43
C LEU A 137 4.81 18.58 -4.77
N ASN A 138 4.75 19.46 -3.77
CA ASN A 138 4.41 20.88 -3.99
C ASN A 138 5.44 21.58 -4.89
N ALA A 139 6.73 21.32 -4.68
CA ALA A 139 7.81 21.89 -5.51
C ALA A 139 7.81 21.37 -6.96
N MET A 140 7.29 20.17 -7.18
CA MET A 140 7.10 19.59 -8.51
C MET A 140 5.85 20.09 -9.23
N GLU A 141 5.06 20.97 -8.61
CA GLU A 141 3.80 21.50 -9.15
C GLU A 141 2.82 20.39 -9.57
N VAL A 142 2.82 19.27 -8.85
CA VAL A 142 1.89 18.16 -9.12
C VAL A 142 0.47 18.69 -8.95
N ALA A 143 -0.35 18.52 -9.99
CA ALA A 143 -1.74 18.97 -9.96
C ALA A 143 -2.45 18.40 -8.74
N LYS A 144 -3.26 19.23 -8.06
CA LYS A 144 -4.08 18.83 -6.91
C LYS A 144 -5.19 17.89 -7.37
N ALA A 145 -4.85 16.63 -7.58
CA ALA A 145 -5.81 15.54 -7.68
C ALA A 145 -6.47 15.32 -6.32
N ASP A 146 -7.69 14.79 -6.30
CA ASP A 146 -8.48 14.55 -5.07
C ASP A 146 -7.69 13.77 -4.01
N ASP A 147 -6.85 12.81 -4.42
CA ASP A 147 -6.03 12.02 -3.50
C ASP A 147 -4.94 12.87 -2.80
N LEU A 148 -4.36 13.85 -3.49
CA LEU A 148 -3.39 14.76 -2.89
C LEU A 148 -4.06 15.77 -1.96
N LEU A 149 -5.34 16.11 -2.19
CA LEU A 149 -6.11 16.92 -1.24
C LEU A 149 -6.27 16.18 0.09
N LYS A 150 -6.68 14.91 0.07
CA LYS A 150 -6.79 14.07 1.26
C LYS A 150 -5.45 13.90 2.00
N CYS A 151 -4.34 13.81 1.26
CA CYS A 151 -3.01 13.78 1.86
C CYS A 151 -2.67 15.08 2.61
N ASN A 152 -3.04 16.24 2.06
CA ASN A 152 -2.85 17.53 2.74
C ASN A 152 -3.75 17.62 3.99
N GLU A 153 -5.02 17.23 3.90
CA GLU A 153 -5.93 17.20 5.06
C GLU A 153 -5.39 16.31 6.19
N SER A 154 -4.84 15.14 5.81
CA SER A 154 -4.20 14.23 6.78
C SER A 154 -2.94 14.83 7.39
N LEU A 155 -2.12 15.52 6.59
CA LEU A 155 -0.93 16.22 7.07
C LEU A 155 -1.30 17.33 8.06
N ASP A 156 -2.27 18.18 7.70
CA ASP A 156 -2.73 19.28 8.53
C ASP A 156 -3.29 18.75 9.86
N TYR A 157 -4.14 17.72 9.81
CA TYR A 157 -4.68 17.06 11.01
C TYR A 157 -3.56 16.54 11.93
N LEU A 158 -2.57 15.84 11.39
CA LEU A 158 -1.47 15.28 12.17
C LEU A 158 -0.51 16.35 12.70
N ILE A 159 -0.37 17.50 12.03
CA ILE A 159 0.38 18.66 12.54
C ILE A 159 -0.38 19.30 13.72
N ASP A 160 -1.68 19.50 13.59
CA ASP A 160 -2.51 20.08 14.65
C ASP A 160 -2.53 19.20 15.92
N HIS A 161 -2.30 17.89 15.75
CA HIS A 161 -2.21 16.89 16.82
C HIS A 161 -0.80 16.29 16.92
N GLU A 162 0.24 17.09 16.68
CA GLU A 162 1.63 16.60 16.62
C GLU A 162 2.07 15.83 17.88
N ASN A 163 1.61 16.26 19.06
CA ASN A 163 1.88 15.60 20.34
C ASN A 163 1.37 14.14 20.39
N HIS A 164 0.37 13.81 19.57
CA HIS A 164 -0.28 12.50 19.48
C HIS A 164 0.17 11.69 18.27
N SER A 165 0.86 12.33 17.32
CA SER A 165 1.25 11.73 16.04
C SER A 165 2.20 10.52 16.19
N HIS A 166 3.04 10.51 17.23
CA HIS A 166 3.93 9.39 17.51
C HIS A 166 3.13 8.13 17.90
N ASP A 167 2.17 8.29 18.81
CA ASP A 167 1.32 7.20 19.25
C ASP A 167 0.38 6.74 18.13
N LEU A 168 -0.21 7.67 17.36
CA LEU A 168 -1.00 7.33 16.17
C LEU A 168 -0.20 6.50 15.16
N LYS A 169 1.04 6.89 14.89
CA LYS A 169 1.94 6.13 14.01
C LYS A 169 2.27 4.74 14.58
N ALA A 170 2.54 4.64 15.88
CA ALA A 170 2.78 3.35 16.53
C ALA A 170 1.55 2.43 16.44
N ILE A 171 0.36 2.97 16.71
CA ILE A 171 -0.93 2.27 16.53
C ILE A 171 -1.08 1.83 15.07
N GLY A 172 -0.82 2.73 14.11
CA GLY A 172 -0.90 2.41 12.69
C GLY A 172 0.01 1.25 12.28
N GLN A 173 1.23 1.18 12.84
CA GLN A 173 2.16 0.08 12.60
C GLN A 173 1.69 -1.26 13.21
N LEU A 174 1.10 -1.22 14.40
CA LEU A 174 0.49 -2.42 15.01
C LEU A 174 -0.70 -2.92 14.18
N MET A 175 -1.57 -2.00 13.75
CA MET A 175 -2.69 -2.32 12.87
C MET A 175 -2.22 -2.89 11.53
N MET A 176 -1.18 -2.33 10.92
CA MET A 176 -0.58 -2.86 9.70
C MET A 176 -0.07 -4.31 9.90
N THR A 177 0.58 -4.59 11.02
CA THR A 177 1.09 -5.92 11.37
C THR A 177 -0.04 -6.93 11.54
N ILE A 178 -1.12 -6.54 12.22
CA ILE A 178 -2.32 -7.36 12.38
C ILE A 178 -3.00 -7.58 11.03
N ALA A 179 -3.16 -6.54 10.22
CA ALA A 179 -3.74 -6.64 8.89
C ALA A 179 -2.96 -7.63 8.02
N GLU A 180 -1.63 -7.63 8.10
CA GLU A 180 -0.79 -8.58 7.39
C GLU A 180 -0.94 -10.02 7.94
N LYS A 181 -0.90 -10.18 9.26
CA LYS A 181 -1.10 -11.49 9.95
C LYS A 181 -2.36 -12.21 9.48
N TYR A 182 -3.44 -11.46 9.27
CA TYR A 182 -4.73 -11.99 8.84
C TYR A 182 -4.99 -11.87 7.34
N ARG A 183 -4.03 -11.36 6.55
CA ARG A 183 -4.18 -11.08 5.10
C ARG A 183 -5.45 -10.27 4.78
N LEU A 184 -5.74 -9.26 5.61
CA LEU A 184 -6.96 -8.47 5.50
C LEU A 184 -6.98 -7.66 4.20
N ARG A 185 -8.13 -7.64 3.53
CA ARG A 185 -8.40 -6.73 2.41
C ARG A 185 -8.89 -5.40 2.95
N LEU A 186 -8.10 -4.35 2.76
CA LEU A 186 -8.37 -3.03 3.33
C LEU A 186 -9.20 -2.17 2.35
N ALA A 187 -10.23 -1.50 2.86
CA ALA A 187 -11.12 -0.62 2.10
C ALA A 187 -10.71 0.86 2.21
N GLY A 188 -10.37 1.30 3.41
CA GLY A 188 -10.11 2.71 3.73
C GLY A 188 -9.42 2.85 5.08
N ALA A 189 -8.99 4.07 5.40
CA ALA A 189 -8.52 4.44 6.73
C ALA A 189 -8.73 5.94 6.94
N HIS A 190 -8.97 6.34 8.19
CA HIS A 190 -9.15 7.73 8.55
C HIS A 190 -8.82 7.96 10.03
N ALA A 191 -8.20 9.10 10.31
CA ALA A 191 -7.95 9.57 11.66
C ALA A 191 -8.81 10.80 11.97
N PHE A 192 -9.36 10.87 13.18
CA PHE A 192 -10.15 12.01 13.62
C PHE A 192 -10.20 12.13 15.14
N TYR A 193 -10.53 13.34 15.60
CA TYR A 193 -10.61 13.65 17.01
C TYR A 193 -12.04 13.45 17.54
N VAL A 194 -12.23 12.50 18.45
CA VAL A 194 -13.53 12.14 19.02
C VAL A 194 -13.77 12.88 20.33
N MET A 195 -14.91 13.56 20.42
CA MET A 195 -15.44 14.16 21.66
C MET A 195 -14.50 15.11 22.42
N ASN A 196 -13.50 15.65 21.74
CA ASN A 196 -12.42 16.45 22.31
C ASN A 196 -11.54 15.71 23.34
N GLU A 197 -11.49 14.38 23.30
CA GLU A 197 -10.77 13.56 24.29
C GLU A 197 -9.81 12.54 23.68
N LEU A 198 -10.13 11.97 22.51
CA LEU A 198 -9.34 10.86 21.94
C LEU A 198 -9.05 11.05 20.45
N ASN A 199 -7.78 10.90 20.08
CA ASN A 199 -7.36 10.77 18.69
C ASN A 199 -7.60 9.34 18.22
N THR A 200 -8.55 9.15 17.31
CA THR A 200 -8.94 7.80 16.88
C THR A 200 -8.47 7.54 15.47
N PHE A 201 -7.88 6.37 15.24
CA PHE A 201 -7.47 5.88 13.94
C PHE A 201 -8.27 4.62 13.57
N PHE A 202 -9.05 4.71 12.49
CA PHE A 202 -9.80 3.59 11.96
C PHE A 202 -9.18 3.02 10.70
N VAL A 203 -9.18 1.70 10.61
CA VAL A 203 -8.88 0.97 9.38
C VAL A 203 -10.11 0.15 9.00
N GLU A 204 -10.62 0.40 7.80
CA GLU A 204 -11.75 -0.32 7.23
C GLU A 204 -11.29 -1.58 6.54
N ILE A 205 -11.94 -2.70 6.87
CA ILE A 205 -11.69 -4.00 6.26
C ILE A 205 -12.93 -4.46 5.49
N LYS A 206 -12.71 -5.04 4.30
CA LYS A 206 -13.77 -5.59 3.46
C LYS A 206 -14.24 -6.92 4.03
N THR A 207 -15.15 -6.88 4.99
CA THR A 207 -15.72 -8.07 5.62
C THR A 207 -17.11 -7.78 6.17
N ASP A 208 -17.97 -8.81 6.13
CA ASP A 208 -19.24 -8.89 6.83
C ASP A 208 -19.17 -9.85 8.04
N ASP A 209 -17.99 -10.40 8.36
CA ASP A 209 -17.79 -11.35 9.45
C ASP A 209 -17.53 -10.60 10.79
N PRO A 210 -18.52 -10.53 11.69
CA PRO A 210 -18.35 -9.88 12.99
C PRO A 210 -17.38 -10.64 13.90
N ALA A 211 -17.17 -11.95 13.70
CA ALA A 211 -16.23 -12.72 14.50
C ALA A 211 -14.79 -12.38 14.13
N LEU A 212 -14.49 -12.18 12.83
CA LEU A 212 -13.21 -11.66 12.38
C LEU A 212 -12.95 -10.27 12.95
N LEU A 213 -13.91 -9.34 12.85
CA LEU A 213 -13.79 -7.99 13.39
C LEU A 213 -13.51 -7.98 14.90
N SER A 214 -14.24 -8.79 15.67
CA SER A 214 -13.99 -8.92 17.11
C SER A 214 -12.59 -9.48 17.38
N LYS A 215 -12.17 -10.49 16.61
CA LYS A 215 -10.85 -11.11 16.77
C LYS A 215 -9.70 -10.15 16.50
N VAL A 216 -9.72 -9.41 15.38
CA VAL A 216 -8.63 -8.49 15.04
C VAL A 216 -8.54 -7.30 15.99
N ASN A 217 -9.68 -6.82 16.52
CA ASN A 217 -9.69 -5.75 17.52
C ASN A 217 -9.23 -6.23 18.91
N ASN A 218 -9.55 -7.47 19.30
CA ASN A 218 -9.02 -8.06 20.53
C ASN A 218 -7.49 -8.25 20.44
N ASP A 219 -7.00 -8.73 19.30
CA ASP A 219 -5.56 -8.81 19.04
C ASP A 219 -4.92 -7.42 19.11
N LEU A 220 -5.54 -6.40 18.50
CA LEU A 220 -5.05 -5.01 18.56
C LEU A 220 -4.98 -4.51 20.01
N ALA A 221 -6.01 -4.72 20.82
CA ALA A 221 -5.99 -4.33 22.23
C ALA A 221 -4.82 -4.98 22.99
N ASN A 222 -4.53 -6.26 22.73
CA ASN A 222 -3.39 -6.94 23.34
C ASN A 222 -2.05 -6.35 22.89
N GLU A 223 -1.89 -6.06 21.60
CA GLU A 223 -0.67 -5.45 21.04
C GLU A 223 -0.45 -4.02 21.56
N LEU A 224 -1.53 -3.25 21.75
CA LEU A 224 -1.45 -1.90 22.35
C LEU A 224 -0.91 -1.95 23.78
N ILE A 225 -1.42 -2.88 24.61
CA ILE A 225 -0.91 -3.09 25.98
C ILE A 225 0.55 -3.55 25.94
N ALA A 226 0.90 -4.48 25.05
CA ALA A 226 2.27 -4.96 24.93
C ALA A 226 3.26 -3.86 24.50
N ALA A 227 2.78 -2.88 23.74
CA ALA A 227 3.54 -1.72 23.29
C ALA A 227 3.57 -0.56 24.30
N GLY A 228 2.89 -0.66 25.46
CA GLY A 228 2.82 0.40 26.46
C GLY A 228 1.90 1.56 26.09
N LEU A 229 0.93 1.33 25.19
CA LEU A 229 -0.03 2.32 24.69
C LEU A 229 -1.38 2.27 25.40
N GLU A 230 -1.52 1.50 26.48
CA GLU A 230 -2.80 1.30 27.19
C GLU A 230 -3.36 2.56 27.86
N ASN A 231 -2.51 3.56 28.11
CA ASN A 231 -2.90 4.87 28.66
C ASN A 231 -2.75 6.00 27.62
N SER A 232 -2.53 5.66 26.35
CA SER A 232 -2.44 6.67 25.28
C SER A 232 -3.78 7.39 25.12
N GLU A 233 -3.71 8.69 24.77
CA GLU A 233 -4.88 9.45 24.32
C GLU A 233 -5.26 9.14 22.86
N CYS A 234 -4.61 8.12 22.28
CA CYS A 234 -4.86 7.63 20.94
C CYS A 234 -5.44 6.21 20.97
N VAL A 235 -6.40 5.93 20.08
CA VAL A 235 -7.04 4.61 19.96
C VAL A 235 -7.04 4.16 18.50
N GLY A 236 -6.74 2.87 18.28
CA GLY A 236 -6.88 2.21 16.98
C GLY A 236 -8.08 1.27 16.95
N CYS A 237 -8.78 1.18 15.81
CA CYS A 237 -9.89 0.24 15.65
C CYS A 237 -10.06 -0.22 14.20
N PHE A 238 -10.31 -1.52 14.01
CA PHE A 238 -10.77 -2.07 12.74
C PHE A 238 -12.29 -2.05 12.67
N GLN A 239 -12.84 -1.61 11.55
CA GLN A 239 -14.29 -1.62 11.29
C GLN A 239 -14.62 -2.24 9.93
N ALA A 240 -15.87 -2.66 9.75
CA ALA A 240 -16.37 -3.05 8.42
C ALA A 240 -16.38 -1.82 7.49
N GLY A 241 -15.85 -1.98 6.29
CA GLY A 241 -15.97 -0.98 5.21
C GLY A 241 -16.75 -1.53 4.02
N ASP A 242 -17.00 -0.65 3.05
CA ASP A 242 -17.75 -0.97 1.83
C ASP A 242 -16.98 -1.94 0.90
N PHE A 243 -17.75 -2.78 0.18
CA PHE A 243 -17.26 -3.81 -0.75
C PHE A 243 -16.90 -3.28 -2.13
#